data_AF-A0A3P7XZ85-F1
#
_entry.id   AF-A0A3P7XZ85-F1
#
_cell.length_a   1.000
_cell.length_b   1.000
_cell.length_c   1.000
_cell.angle_alpha   90.00
_cell.angle_beta   90.00
_cell.angle_gamma   90.00
#
_symmetry.space_group_name_H-M   'P 1'
#
loop_
_entity.id
_entity.type
_entity.pdbx_description
1 polymer ?
#
loop_
_entity_poly.entity_id
_entity_poly.type
_entity_poly.pdbx_seq_one_letter_code
_entity_poly.pdbx_strand_id
1 'polypeptide(L)'
;MKLRKNWTTGQTAIQRFNTAFLRDTDKLNKFKIALNNRFQALQDLLKEEETTMEDNWKGIKEALTLTCQEVLGLKKHHHKEWISIETLDKIKERKNKKAATNNN
;
A
#
# COMPACT_ATOMS: atom_id res chain seq x y z
N MET A 1 7.69 22.75 -22.77
CA MET A 1 6.38 22.15 -22.45
C MET A 1 6.48 21.52 -21.07
N LYS A 2 5.86 22.11 -20.04
CA LYS A 2 5.91 21.60 -18.65
C LYS A 2 4.96 20.40 -18.54
N LEU A 3 5.50 19.23 -18.23
CA LEU A 3 4.73 18.01 -17.95
C LEU A 3 3.92 18.21 -16.65
N ARG A 4 2.69 17.68 -16.64
CA ARG A 4 1.74 17.75 -15.51
C ARG A 4 2.42 17.35 -14.20
N LYS A 5 2.62 18.34 -13.32
CA LYS A 5 2.84 18.15 -11.88
C LYS A 5 1.49 17.89 -11.21
N ASN A 6 0.95 16.69 -11.33
CA ASN A 6 -0.30 16.34 -10.66
C ASN A 6 -0.38 14.83 -10.38
N TRP A 7 0.62 14.30 -9.66
CA TRP A 7 0.32 13.28 -8.66
C TRP A 7 0.66 13.85 -7.27
N THR A 8 0.26 15.10 -7.05
CA THR A 8 0.44 15.78 -5.77
C THR A 8 -0.76 15.41 -4.88
N THR A 9 -0.45 14.52 -3.94
CA THR A 9 -0.75 14.73 -2.52
C THR A 9 -2.23 14.76 -2.15
N GLY A 10 -2.75 13.64 -1.64
CA GLY A 10 -4.07 13.64 -1.00
C GLY A 10 -4.70 12.28 -0.70
N GLN A 11 -3.94 11.19 -0.73
CA GLN A 11 -4.44 9.90 -0.25
C GLN A 11 -3.25 9.23 0.41
N THR A 12 -3.28 9.07 1.74
CA THR A 12 -2.42 8.08 2.40
C THR A 12 -2.57 6.82 1.56
N ALA A 13 -1.52 6.43 0.83
CA ALA A 13 -1.62 5.28 -0.06
C ALA A 13 -1.96 4.10 0.85
N ILE A 14 -3.24 3.68 0.86
CA ILE A 14 -3.72 2.63 1.73
C ILE A 14 -2.90 1.42 1.35
N GLN A 15 -1.90 1.11 2.18
CA GLN A 15 -1.04 -0.03 1.99
C GLN A 15 -1.91 -1.26 2.16
N ARG A 16 -2.15 -1.95 1.05
CA ARG A 16 -2.94 -3.18 1.05
C ARG A 16 -2.01 -4.33 1.37
N PHE A 17 -2.44 -5.21 2.26
CA PHE A 17 -1.75 -6.48 2.49
C PHE A 17 -2.05 -7.48 1.37
N ASN A 18 -1.17 -8.46 1.19
CA ASN A 18 -1.39 -9.50 0.19
C ASN A 18 -2.37 -10.56 0.72
N THR A 19 -3.64 -10.40 0.40
CA THR A 19 -4.71 -11.33 0.84
C THR A 19 -4.64 -12.71 0.20
N ALA A 20 -3.85 -12.89 -0.86
CA ALA A 20 -3.67 -14.22 -1.48
C ALA A 20 -3.06 -15.23 -0.50
N PHE A 21 -2.28 -14.78 0.48
CA PHE A 21 -1.70 -15.66 1.50
C PHE A 21 -2.74 -16.25 2.46
N LEU A 22 -3.94 -15.69 2.55
CA LEU A 22 -5.01 -16.28 3.36
C LEU A 22 -5.67 -17.49 2.69
N ARG A 23 -5.38 -17.75 1.40
CA ARG A 23 -5.81 -18.97 0.71
C ARG A 23 -4.96 -20.18 1.05
N ASP A 24 -3.74 -19.95 1.53
CA ASP A 24 -2.82 -20.98 2.00
C ASP A 24 -3.18 -21.33 3.44
N THR A 25 -3.56 -22.58 3.68
CA THR A 25 -4.03 -23.06 4.98
C THR A 25 -2.96 -22.94 6.06
N ASP A 26 -1.70 -23.20 5.73
CA ASP A 26 -0.59 -23.13 6.69
C ASP A 26 -0.32 -21.67 7.08
N LYS A 27 -0.34 -20.76 6.10
CA LYS A 27 -0.19 -19.32 6.37
C LYS A 27 -1.37 -18.75 7.14
N LEU A 28 -2.59 -19.18 6.84
CA LEU A 28 -3.79 -18.78 7.59
C LEU A 28 -3.70 -19.23 9.06
N ASN A 29 -3.22 -20.45 9.31
CA ASN A 29 -3.02 -20.96 10.68
C ASN A 29 -1.92 -20.19 11.41
N LYS A 30 -0.79 -19.90 10.73
CA LYS A 30 0.26 -19.03 11.28
C LYS A 30 -0.26 -17.64 11.64
N PHE A 31 -1.10 -17.05 10.78
CA PHE A 31 -1.75 -15.77 11.05
C PHE A 31 -2.60 -15.83 12.32
N LYS A 32 -3.46 -16.85 12.46
CA LYS A 32 -4.30 -17.03 13.66
C LYS A 32 -3.48 -17.17 14.94
N ILE A 33 -2.41 -17.98 14.90
CA ILE A 33 -1.53 -18.19 16.07
C ILE A 33 -0.81 -16.89 16.45
N ALA A 34 -0.18 -16.21 15.48
CA ALA A 34 0.53 -14.96 15.72
C ALA A 34 -0.40 -13.87 16.27
N LEU A 35 -1.61 -13.80 15.73
CA LEU A 35 -2.64 -12.86 16.19
C LEU A 35 -3.04 -13.15 17.63
N ASN A 36 -3.40 -14.40 17.94
CA ASN A 36 -3.83 -14.79 19.27
C ASN A 36 -2.75 -14.53 20.32
N ASN A 37 -1.49 -14.87 20.01
CA ASN A 37 -0.37 -14.64 20.92
C ASN A 37 -0.19 -13.15 21.23
N ARG A 38 -0.29 -12.28 20.22
CA ARG A 38 -0.18 -10.83 20.40
C ARG A 38 -1.37 -10.24 21.15
N PHE A 39 -2.59 -10.71 20.86
CA PHE A 39 -3.77 -10.28 21.60
C PHE A 39 -3.73 -10.71 23.06
N GLN A 40 -3.20 -11.90 23.35
CA GLN A 40 -2.99 -12.35 24.73
C GLN A 40 -2.01 -11.43 25.46
N ALA A 41 -0.83 -11.18 24.87
CA ALA A 41 0.15 -10.26 25.44
C ALA A 41 -0.42 -8.84 25.64
N LEU A 42 -1.23 -8.36 24.69
CA LEU A 42 -1.91 -7.08 24.82
C LEU A 42 -2.92 -7.09 25.96
N GLN A 43 -3.75 -8.14 26.09
CA GLN A 43 -4.70 -8.25 27.19
C GLN A 43 -4.02 -8.29 28.55
N ASP A 44 -2.86 -8.97 28.66
CA ASP A 44 -2.12 -9.06 29.90
C ASP A 44 -1.52 -7.68 30.26
N LEU A 45 -0.98 -6.95 29.28
CA LEU A 45 -0.54 -5.56 29.46
C LEU A 45 -1.68 -4.64 29.93
N LEU A 46 -2.87 -4.78 29.33
CA LEU A 46 -4.06 -3.98 29.68
C LEU A 46 -4.64 -4.27 31.07
N LYS A 47 -4.30 -5.42 31.67
CA LYS A 47 -4.70 -5.75 33.05
C LYS A 47 -3.72 -5.16 34.07
N GLU A 48 -2.46 -4.97 33.69
CA GLU A 48 -1.40 -4.48 34.56
C GLU A 48 -1.32 -2.95 34.61
N GLU A 49 -1.67 -2.27 33.52
CA GLU A 49 -1.56 -0.83 33.37
C GLU A 49 -2.95 -0.16 33.33
N GLU A 50 -3.13 0.94 34.08
CA GLU A 50 -4.35 1.75 34.05
C GLU A 50 -4.33 2.64 32.79
N THR A 51 -4.58 2.01 31.63
CA THR A 51 -4.49 2.66 30.32
C THR A 51 -5.81 3.32 29.92
N THR A 52 -5.72 4.39 29.13
CA THR A 52 -6.93 5.05 28.62
C THR A 52 -7.58 4.19 27.52
N MET A 53 -8.89 4.36 27.32
CA MET A 53 -9.60 3.63 26.26
C MET A 53 -9.05 3.96 24.84
N GLU A 54 -8.46 5.14 24.67
CA GLU A 54 -7.80 5.54 23.43
C GLU A 54 -6.48 4.77 23.20
N ASP A 55 -5.67 4.61 24.25
CA ASP A 55 -4.44 3.81 24.20
C ASP A 55 -4.74 2.34 23.91
N ASN A 56 -5.84 1.82 24.49
CA ASN A 56 -6.29 0.44 24.25
C ASN A 56 -6.67 0.24 22.78
N TRP A 57 -7.42 1.20 22.23
CA TRP A 57 -7.78 1.18 20.82
C TRP A 57 -6.56 1.28 19.90
N LYS A 58 -5.55 2.06 20.29
CA LYS A 58 -4.27 2.16 19.59
C LYS A 58 -3.52 0.83 19.60
N GLY A 59 -3.38 0.18 20.76
CA GLY A 59 -2.71 -1.12 20.90
C GLY A 59 -3.36 -2.21 20.06
N ILE A 60 -4.70 -2.26 20.00
CA ILE A 60 -5.43 -3.21 19.15
C ILE A 60 -5.12 -2.99 17.67
N LYS A 61 -5.18 -1.73 17.21
CA LYS A 61 -4.85 -1.38 15.82
C LYS A 61 -3.41 -1.75 15.46
N GLU A 62 -2.47 -1.53 16.36
CA GLU A 62 -1.05 -1.87 16.17
C GLU A 62 -0.84 -3.38 16.12
N ALA A 63 -1.41 -4.15 17.05
CA ALA A 63 -1.31 -5.61 17.06
C ALA A 63 -1.84 -6.24 15.75
N LEU A 64 -2.98 -5.74 15.25
CA LEU A 64 -3.55 -6.15 13.96
C LEU A 64 -2.63 -5.79 12.79
N THR A 65 -2.13 -4.55 12.76
CA THR A 65 -1.29 -4.04 11.66
C THR A 65 0.03 -4.81 11.58
N LEU A 66 0.71 -5.01 12.70
CA LEU A 66 1.98 -5.74 12.78
C LEU A 66 1.80 -7.20 12.35
N THR A 67 0.72 -7.85 12.79
CA THR A 67 0.46 -9.25 12.42
C THR A 67 0.15 -9.41 10.94
N CYS A 68 -0.63 -8.49 10.37
CA CYS A 68 -0.86 -8.45 8.93
C CYS A 68 0.46 -8.22 8.16
N GLN A 69 1.31 -7.31 8.61
CA GLN A 69 2.57 -7.01 7.94
C GLN A 69 3.55 -8.19 7.98
N GLU A 70 3.63 -8.88 9.11
CA GLU A 70 4.54 -10.01 9.30
C GLU A 70 4.13 -11.25 8.50
N VAL A 71 2.84 -11.59 8.50
CA VAL A 71 2.37 -12.84 7.88
C VAL A 71 1.93 -12.64 6.42
N LEU A 72 1.23 -11.54 6.14
CA LEU A 72 0.68 -11.28 4.80
C LEU A 72 1.62 -10.42 3.95
N GLY A 73 2.45 -9.57 4.58
CA GLY A 73 3.30 -8.65 3.85
C GLY A 73 2.53 -7.62 3.02
N LEU A 74 3.26 -6.60 2.58
CA LEU A 74 2.68 -5.53 1.76
C LEU A 74 2.51 -5.98 0.31
N LYS A 75 1.37 -5.64 -0.29
CA LYS A 75 1.15 -5.83 -1.71
C LYS A 75 2.08 -4.90 -2.48
N LYS A 76 3.00 -5.46 -3.26
CA LYS A 76 3.84 -4.67 -4.16
C LYS A 76 2.97 -4.03 -5.23
N HIS A 77 2.99 -2.71 -5.28
CA HIS A 77 2.41 -1.97 -6.39
C HIS A 77 3.39 -2.00 -7.54
N HIS A 78 3.15 -2.88 -8.51
CA HIS A 78 3.87 -2.80 -9.78
C HIS A 78 3.36 -1.55 -10.50
N HIS A 79 4.17 -0.49 -10.52
CA HIS A 79 3.90 0.65 -11.36
C HIS A 79 4.03 0.19 -12.81
N LYS A 80 2.90 0.11 -13.51
CA LYS A 80 2.91 -0.06 -14.96
C LYS A 80 2.87 1.33 -15.55
N GLU A 81 3.96 1.74 -16.22
CA GLU A 81 3.92 2.94 -17.05
C GLU A 81 2.79 2.74 -18.07
N TRP A 82 1.74 3.57 -17.97
CA TRP A 82 0.59 3.48 -18.87
C TRP A 82 1.01 3.77 -20.32
N ILE A 83 2.09 4.53 -20.52
CA ILE A 83 2.67 4.89 -21.82
C ILE A 83 4.20 4.88 -21.64
N SER A 84 4.92 4.17 -22.51
CA SER A 84 6.38 4.20 -22.51
C SER A 84 6.91 5.57 -22.92
N ILE A 85 8.07 5.96 -22.38
CA ILE A 85 8.77 7.20 -22.78
C ILE A 85 8.97 7.24 -24.30
N GLU A 86 9.36 6.12 -24.90
CA GLU A 86 9.52 5.99 -26.36
C GLU A 86 8.23 6.30 -27.14
N THR A 87 7.07 5.89 -26.62
CA THR A 87 5.78 6.18 -27.25
C THR A 87 5.46 7.67 -27.16
N LEU A 88 5.79 8.31 -26.04
CA LEU A 88 5.59 9.73 -25.82
C LEU A 88 6.49 10.58 -26.74
N ASP A 89 7.73 10.15 -26.97
CA ASP A 89 8.65 10.78 -27.91
C ASP A 89 8.14 10.68 -29.36
N LYS A 90 7.63 9.50 -29.77
CA LYS A 90 7.01 9.32 -31.10
C LYS A 90 5.78 10.22 -31.30
N ILE A 91 4.97 10.44 -30.26
CA ILE A 91 3.82 11.38 -30.33
C ILE A 91 4.31 12.81 -30.52
N LYS A 92 5.36 13.22 -29.79
CA LYS A 92 5.94 14.56 -29.91
C LYS A 92 6.54 14.81 -31.29
N GLU A 93 7.28 13.85 -31.83
CA GLU A 93 7.87 13.93 -33.16
C GLU A 93 6.80 14.10 -34.26
N ARG A 94 5.72 13.30 -34.18
CA ARG A 94 4.57 13.43 -35.09
C ARG A 94 3.90 14.79 -34.99
N LYS A 95 3.77 15.35 -33.79
CA LYS A 95 3.19 16.68 -33.57
C LYS A 95 4.03 17.79 -34.21
N ASN A 96 5.35 17.71 -34.08
CA ASN A 96 6.29 18.67 -34.67
C ASN A 96 6.27 18.60 -36.21
N LYS A 97 6.25 17.40 -36.79
CA LYS A 97 6.15 17.19 -38.24
C LYS A 97 4.87 17.81 -38.82
N LYS A 98 3.72 17.63 -38.15
CA LYS A 98 2.45 18.23 -38.56
C LYS A 98 2.42 19.76 -38.46
N ALA A 99 3.10 20.33 -37.46
CA ALA A 99 3.17 21.80 -37.32
C ALA A 99 4.02 22.43 -38.44
N ALA A 100 5.11 21.76 -38.85
CA ALA A 100 5.96 22.23 -39.94
C ALA A 100 5.24 22.25 -41.30
N THR A 101 4.36 21.28 -41.57
CA THR A 101 3.58 21.24 -42.82
C THR A 101 2.43 22.25 -42.88
N ASN A 102 1.92 22.71 -41.73
CA ASN A 102 0.79 23.64 -41.66
C ASN A 102 1.20 25.11 -41.67
N ASN A 103 2.49 25.41 -41.51
CA ASN A 103 3.04 26.76 -41.53
C ASN A 103 3.58 27.16 -42.92
N ASN A 104 3.19 26.42 -43.96
CA ASN A 104 3.52 26.67 -45.36
C ASN A 104 2.22 26.71 -46.17
#